data_AF-A0A7S3M1U1-F1
#
_entry.id   AF-A0A7S3M1U1-F1
#
_cell.length_a   1.000
_cell.length_b   1.000
_cell.length_c   1.000
_cell.angle_alpha   90.00
_cell.angle_beta   90.00
_cell.angle_gamma   90.00
#
_symmetry.space_group_name_H-M   'P 1'
#
loop_
_entity.id
_entity.type
_entity.pdbx_description
1 polymer ?
#
loop_
_entity_poly.entity_id
_entity_poly.type
_entity_poly.pdbx_seq_one_letter_code
_entity_poly.pdbx_strand_id
1 'polypeptide(L)'
;MSKASLLLIDVQNDFHAGGSLAVPGADADSLRIAEMIEANLDKIEDIYVTLDSHHREHIAHAKSWNTKADGSGSFPTPFTLISHADVVEGRWFPTNRANQKYAEDYTRALEEKGRFKLTIWPDHCIIGTHGNNVVDRLQVALNAWSAAHGGKAVKVVRKGENDITEMYSAIEAEVPVAADPRTQTNTQFVNDLKRSTRLIIGGQALSHCVNYTTRDLLRYWGPRNPSELTLLIDGCSPVPGCDADAELFINDMRAANVQLKLTTDAFSG
;
A
#
# COMPACT_ATOMS: atom_id res chain seq x y z
N MET A 1 25.95 8.32 15.03
CA MET A 1 24.47 8.42 15.18
C MET A 1 23.89 7.10 14.71
N SER A 2 22.79 6.61 15.29
CA SER A 2 22.10 5.45 14.74
C SER A 2 21.55 5.81 13.36
N LYS A 3 21.81 4.95 12.37
CA LYS A 3 21.24 5.13 11.03
C LYS A 3 19.79 4.62 11.02
N ALA A 4 18.97 5.19 10.15
CA ALA A 4 17.58 4.79 9.97
C ALA A 4 17.41 4.05 8.64
N SER A 5 16.41 3.19 8.55
CA SER A 5 15.94 2.65 7.28
C SER A 5 14.65 3.35 6.86
N LEU A 6 14.42 3.48 5.56
CA LEU A 6 13.20 4.04 5.00
C LEU A 6 12.32 2.93 4.42
N LEU A 7 11.02 3.01 4.66
CA LEU A 7 9.98 2.25 3.98
C LEU A 7 9.07 3.25 3.25
N LEU A 8 9.22 3.31 1.93
CA LEU A 8 8.42 4.16 1.05
C LEU A 8 7.34 3.31 0.40
N ILE A 9 6.10 3.53 0.78
CA ILE A 9 4.97 2.70 0.38
C ILE A 9 4.33 3.27 -0.87
N ASP A 10 4.29 2.47 -1.95
CA ASP A 10 3.52 2.72 -3.16
C ASP A 10 3.68 4.14 -3.73
N VAL A 11 4.92 4.62 -3.82
CA VAL A 11 5.28 5.95 -4.35
C VAL A 11 5.26 5.98 -5.89
N GLN A 12 4.19 5.44 -6.47
CA GLN A 12 4.06 5.15 -7.91
C GLN A 12 3.30 6.23 -8.66
N ASN A 13 3.56 6.35 -9.97
CA ASN A 13 2.95 7.36 -10.83
C ASN A 13 1.42 7.38 -10.80
N ASP A 14 0.77 6.21 -10.72
CA ASP A 14 -0.70 6.17 -10.71
C ASP A 14 -1.33 6.82 -9.46
N PHE A 15 -0.58 6.98 -8.37
CA PHE A 15 -1.03 7.67 -7.16
C PHE A 15 -0.70 9.17 -7.16
N HIS A 16 -0.04 9.69 -8.20
CA HIS A 16 0.35 11.10 -8.34
C HIS A 16 -0.49 11.81 -9.41
N ALA A 17 -0.33 13.13 -9.52
CA ALA A 17 -1.06 13.92 -10.52
C ALA A 17 -0.88 13.35 -11.95
N GLY A 18 -1.99 13.11 -12.63
CA GLY A 18 -2.03 12.50 -13.97
C GLY A 18 -2.10 10.96 -13.97
N GLY A 19 -1.92 10.32 -12.82
CA GLY A 19 -2.14 8.90 -12.59
C GLY A 19 -3.61 8.49 -12.54
N SER A 20 -3.90 7.20 -12.73
CA SER A 20 -5.27 6.70 -12.77
C SER A 20 -5.99 6.68 -11.41
N LEU A 21 -5.25 6.70 -10.30
CA LEU A 21 -5.75 6.75 -8.93
C LEU A 21 -5.03 7.83 -8.12
N ALA A 22 -4.89 9.02 -8.70
CA ALA A 22 -4.17 10.14 -8.11
C ALA A 22 -4.70 10.50 -6.71
N VAL A 23 -3.79 10.59 -5.74
CA VAL A 23 -4.07 11.00 -4.37
C VAL A 23 -3.73 12.49 -4.23
N PRO A 24 -4.68 13.37 -3.88
CA PRO A 24 -4.37 14.78 -3.66
C PRO A 24 -3.32 14.95 -2.57
N GLY A 25 -2.23 15.65 -2.88
CA GLY A 25 -1.10 15.87 -1.97
C GLY A 25 0.10 14.96 -2.23
N ALA A 26 -0.05 13.85 -2.96
CA ALA A 26 1.02 12.89 -3.19
C ALA A 26 2.30 13.48 -3.82
N ASP A 27 2.14 14.40 -4.78
CA ASP A 27 3.28 15.13 -5.38
C ASP A 27 4.08 15.94 -4.35
N ALA A 28 3.38 16.65 -3.45
CA ALA A 28 4.03 17.43 -2.40
C ALA A 28 4.68 16.52 -1.34
N ASP A 29 4.03 15.41 -1.00
CA ASP A 29 4.57 14.40 -0.09
C ASP A 29 5.87 13.79 -0.63
N SER A 30 5.85 13.33 -1.89
CA SER A 30 7.01 12.75 -2.57
C SER A 30 8.14 13.76 -2.75
N LEU A 31 7.82 15.04 -2.98
CA LEU A 31 8.81 16.11 -3.01
C LEU A 31 9.50 16.26 -1.64
N ARG A 32 8.72 16.37 -0.55
CA ARG A 32 9.24 16.49 0.82
C ARG A 32 10.08 15.27 1.22
N ILE A 33 9.65 14.06 0.87
CA ILE A 33 10.42 12.83 1.11
C ILE A 33 11.72 12.85 0.32
N ALA A 34 11.69 13.24 -0.96
CA ALA A 34 12.89 13.31 -1.80
C ALA A 34 13.92 14.29 -1.22
N GLU A 35 13.49 15.49 -0.83
CA GLU A 35 14.35 16.50 -0.19
C GLU A 35 14.92 15.99 1.14
N MET A 36 14.10 15.32 1.95
CA MET A 36 14.54 14.69 3.20
C MET A 36 15.62 13.62 2.96
N ILE A 37 15.46 12.78 1.93
CA ILE A 37 16.46 11.78 1.54
C ILE A 37 17.77 12.46 1.14
N GLU A 38 17.70 13.42 0.22
CA GLU A 38 18.85 14.18 -0.30
C GLU A 38 19.62 14.90 0.82
N ALA A 39 18.92 15.43 1.83
CA ALA A 39 19.53 16.11 2.97
C ALA A 39 20.14 15.17 4.03
N ASN A 40 19.84 13.87 4.00
CA ASN A 40 20.22 12.92 5.06
C ASN A 40 20.83 11.62 4.53
N LEU A 41 21.46 11.67 3.35
CA LEU A 41 22.03 10.49 2.70
C LEU A 41 22.87 9.65 3.66
N ASP A 42 23.82 10.25 4.37
CA ASP A 42 24.75 9.57 5.29
C ASP A 42 24.08 8.89 6.51
N LYS A 43 22.86 9.31 6.84
CA LYS A 43 22.05 8.79 7.96
C LYS A 43 21.09 7.68 7.55
N ILE A 44 20.90 7.43 6.25
CA ILE A 44 19.98 6.40 5.75
C ILE A 44 20.75 5.13 5.42
N GLU A 45 20.49 4.06 6.17
CA GLU A 45 21.18 2.78 5.99
C GLU A 45 20.61 1.94 4.84
N ASP A 46 19.29 1.89 4.72
CA ASP A 46 18.58 1.07 3.75
C ASP A 46 17.29 1.78 3.32
N ILE A 47 16.93 1.62 2.05
CA ILE A 47 15.63 2.06 1.53
C ILE A 47 14.88 0.87 0.96
N TYR A 48 13.65 0.71 1.40
CA TYR A 48 12.66 -0.23 0.91
C TYR A 48 11.57 0.55 0.19
N VAL A 49 11.19 0.11 -1.01
CA VAL A 49 10.07 0.66 -1.77
C VAL A 49 9.06 -0.46 -2.01
N THR A 50 7.79 -0.23 -1.68
CA THR A 50 6.73 -1.15 -2.08
C THR A 50 6.12 -0.69 -3.40
N LEU A 51 5.73 -1.66 -4.22
CA LEU A 51 5.01 -1.40 -5.47
C LEU A 51 3.73 -2.21 -5.45
N ASP A 52 2.61 -1.50 -5.45
CA ASP A 52 1.34 -2.07 -5.84
C ASP A 52 1.42 -2.53 -7.29
N SER A 53 1.00 -3.76 -7.59
CA SER A 53 1.32 -4.42 -8.85
C SER A 53 0.19 -5.33 -9.25
N HIS A 54 -0.70 -4.83 -10.11
CA HIS A 54 -1.93 -5.52 -10.48
C HIS A 54 -1.91 -6.03 -11.92
N HIS A 55 -2.64 -7.12 -12.18
CA HIS A 55 -3.18 -7.36 -13.51
C HIS A 55 -4.52 -6.67 -13.68
N ARG A 56 -4.98 -6.55 -14.93
CA ARG A 56 -6.18 -5.80 -15.25
C ARG A 56 -7.45 -6.48 -14.74
N GLU A 57 -7.38 -7.79 -14.58
CA GLU A 57 -8.43 -8.70 -14.11
C GLU A 57 -8.37 -8.92 -12.59
N HIS A 58 -7.65 -8.06 -11.85
CA HIS A 58 -7.62 -8.07 -10.39
C HIS A 58 -9.02 -7.87 -9.80
N ILE A 59 -9.34 -8.55 -8.69
CA ILE A 59 -10.69 -8.60 -8.10
C ILE A 59 -11.21 -7.23 -7.69
N ALA A 60 -10.33 -6.28 -7.41
CA ALA A 60 -10.69 -4.90 -7.10
C ALA A 60 -10.81 -3.99 -8.34
N HIS A 61 -10.70 -4.53 -9.56
CA HIS A 61 -10.90 -3.78 -10.81
C HIS A 61 -12.25 -4.07 -11.45
N ALA A 62 -12.77 -3.09 -12.19
CA ALA A 62 -14.11 -3.16 -12.78
C ALA A 62 -14.28 -4.36 -13.73
N LYS A 63 -13.22 -4.74 -14.45
CA LYS A 63 -13.26 -5.87 -15.39
C LYS A 63 -13.52 -7.22 -14.76
N SER A 64 -13.35 -7.35 -13.45
CA SER A 64 -13.56 -8.59 -12.72
C SER A 64 -15.03 -8.85 -12.43
N TRP A 65 -15.93 -7.89 -12.71
CA TRP A 65 -17.33 -7.92 -12.30
C TRP A 65 -18.27 -7.53 -13.43
N ASN A 66 -19.47 -8.08 -13.45
CA ASN A 66 -20.52 -7.77 -14.40
C ASN A 66 -21.90 -7.77 -13.72
N THR A 67 -22.81 -6.90 -14.15
CA THR A 67 -24.19 -6.88 -13.64
C THR A 67 -25.04 -8.06 -14.12
N LYS A 68 -24.55 -8.85 -15.09
CA LYS A 68 -25.24 -10.02 -15.63
C LYS A 68 -24.37 -11.26 -15.66
N ALA A 69 -25.02 -12.39 -15.42
CA ALA A 69 -24.41 -13.68 -15.31
C ALA A 69 -23.73 -14.18 -16.61
N ASP A 70 -24.26 -13.78 -17.76
CA ASP A 70 -23.81 -14.17 -19.10
C ASP A 70 -22.73 -13.23 -19.69
N GLY A 71 -22.29 -12.23 -18.93
CA GLY A 71 -21.31 -11.23 -19.36
C GLY A 71 -21.86 -10.12 -20.26
N SER A 72 -23.16 -10.12 -20.59
CA SER A 72 -23.79 -9.09 -21.43
C SER A 72 -24.15 -7.80 -20.69
N GLY A 73 -23.86 -7.73 -19.39
CA GLY A 73 -24.14 -6.58 -18.54
C GLY A 73 -23.03 -5.55 -18.54
N SER A 74 -23.12 -4.60 -17.61
CA SER A 74 -22.15 -3.52 -17.45
C SER A 74 -21.14 -3.85 -16.34
N PHE A 75 -19.97 -3.22 -16.42
CA PHE A 75 -18.97 -3.26 -15.35
C PHE A 75 -19.33 -2.23 -14.25
N PRO A 76 -18.97 -2.45 -12.98
CA PRO A 76 -19.09 -1.43 -11.95
C PRO A 76 -18.21 -0.22 -12.28
N THR A 77 -18.64 0.97 -11.87
CA THR A 77 -17.80 2.18 -11.94
C THR A 77 -16.79 2.17 -10.79
N PRO A 78 -15.64 2.86 -10.92
CA PRO A 78 -14.74 3.07 -9.79
C PRO A 78 -15.45 3.62 -8.55
N PHE A 79 -14.91 3.27 -7.39
CA PHE A 79 -15.41 3.50 -6.03
C PHE A 79 -16.75 2.80 -5.71
N THR A 80 -17.21 1.88 -6.56
CA THR A 80 -18.35 1.01 -6.20
C THR A 80 -17.95 0.09 -5.06
N LEU A 81 -18.77 0.03 -4.01
CA LEU A 81 -18.65 -0.97 -2.96
C LEU A 81 -19.48 -2.20 -3.33
N ILE A 82 -18.85 -3.37 -3.33
CA ILE A 82 -19.49 -4.67 -3.53
C ILE A 82 -19.49 -5.40 -2.19
N SER A 83 -20.68 -5.60 -1.64
CA SER A 83 -20.90 -6.39 -0.42
C SER A 83 -21.05 -7.88 -0.71
N HIS A 84 -20.92 -8.70 0.33
CA HIS A 84 -21.23 -10.13 0.23
C HIS A 84 -22.66 -10.38 -0.26
N ALA A 85 -23.62 -9.60 0.26
CA ALA A 85 -25.01 -9.68 -0.14
C ALA A 85 -25.20 -9.35 -1.63
N ASP A 86 -24.47 -8.38 -2.19
CA ASP A 86 -24.57 -8.05 -3.61
C ASP A 86 -24.18 -9.21 -4.52
N VAL A 87 -23.19 -10.01 -4.11
CA VAL A 87 -22.73 -11.18 -4.89
C VAL A 87 -23.74 -12.32 -4.79
N VAL A 88 -24.22 -12.63 -3.58
CA VAL A 88 -25.18 -13.73 -3.33
C VAL A 88 -26.54 -13.45 -3.97
N GLU A 89 -27.00 -12.20 -3.92
CA GLU A 89 -28.28 -11.78 -4.51
C GLU A 89 -28.18 -11.57 -6.02
N GLY A 90 -27.00 -11.76 -6.63
CA GLY A 90 -26.80 -11.66 -8.07
C GLY A 90 -26.88 -10.24 -8.62
N ARG A 91 -26.54 -9.22 -7.81
CA ARG A 91 -26.32 -7.85 -8.30
C ARG A 91 -24.98 -7.72 -9.03
N TRP A 92 -23.98 -8.47 -8.57
CA TRP A 92 -22.66 -8.55 -9.21
C TRP A 92 -22.22 -9.99 -9.40
N PHE A 93 -21.77 -10.30 -10.61
CA PHE A 93 -21.20 -11.59 -10.98
C PHE A 93 -19.73 -11.42 -11.33
N PRO A 94 -18.83 -12.32 -10.93
CA PRO A 94 -17.47 -12.28 -11.43
C PRO A 94 -17.45 -12.56 -12.94
N THR A 95 -16.61 -11.86 -13.70
CA THR A 95 -16.48 -12.07 -15.14
C THR A 95 -16.06 -13.50 -15.47
N ASN A 96 -15.13 -14.07 -14.69
CA ASN A 96 -14.87 -15.51 -14.72
C ASN A 96 -15.89 -16.24 -13.85
N ARG A 97 -16.86 -16.91 -14.48
CA ARG A 97 -17.93 -17.61 -13.75
C ARG A 97 -17.46 -18.77 -12.88
N ALA A 98 -16.31 -19.36 -13.16
CA ALA A 98 -15.72 -20.37 -12.28
C ALA A 98 -15.42 -19.81 -10.88
N ASN A 99 -15.24 -18.50 -10.75
CA ASN A 99 -14.94 -17.83 -9.49
C ASN A 99 -16.19 -17.45 -8.67
N GLN A 100 -17.41 -17.79 -9.09
CA GLN A 100 -18.64 -17.40 -8.37
C GLN A 100 -18.58 -17.74 -6.87
N LYS A 101 -18.31 -19.01 -6.56
CA LYS A 101 -18.25 -19.47 -5.17
C LYS A 101 -17.12 -18.80 -4.39
N TYR A 102 -15.99 -18.59 -5.05
CA TYR A 102 -14.85 -17.89 -4.44
C TYR A 102 -15.19 -16.43 -4.15
N ALA A 103 -15.84 -15.72 -5.06
CA ALA A 103 -16.26 -14.32 -4.88
C ALA A 103 -17.22 -14.16 -3.68
N GLU A 104 -18.16 -15.09 -3.52
CA GLU A 104 -19.05 -15.14 -2.33
C GLU A 104 -18.25 -15.36 -1.04
N ASP A 105 -17.32 -16.32 -1.04
CA ASP A 105 -16.51 -16.62 0.15
C ASP A 105 -15.55 -15.49 0.51
N TYR A 106 -14.93 -14.88 -0.49
CA TYR A 106 -14.00 -13.77 -0.35
C TYR A 106 -14.68 -12.52 0.20
N THR A 107 -15.81 -12.11 -0.39
CA THR A 107 -16.56 -10.94 0.08
C THR A 107 -17.09 -11.13 1.49
N ARG A 108 -17.52 -12.35 1.85
CA ARG A 108 -17.87 -12.68 3.24
C ARG A 108 -16.67 -12.54 4.18
N ALA A 109 -15.53 -13.13 3.80
CA ALA A 109 -14.31 -13.08 4.63
C ALA A 109 -13.80 -11.64 4.84
N LEU A 110 -13.89 -10.78 3.83
CA LEU A 110 -13.56 -9.35 3.95
C LEU A 110 -14.45 -8.65 4.99
N GLU A 111 -15.77 -8.86 4.90
CA GLU A 111 -16.72 -8.24 5.82
C GLU A 111 -16.60 -8.80 7.25
N GLU A 112 -16.36 -10.10 7.42
CA GLU A 112 -16.14 -10.74 8.72
C GLU A 112 -14.87 -10.24 9.42
N LYS A 113 -13.82 -9.87 8.67
CA LYS A 113 -12.65 -9.19 9.22
C LYS A 113 -12.98 -7.78 9.73
N GLY A 114 -14.11 -7.21 9.33
CA GLY A 114 -14.61 -5.90 9.80
C GLY A 114 -13.80 -4.70 9.33
N ARG A 115 -12.87 -4.89 8.38
CA ARG A 115 -11.97 -3.82 7.89
C ARG A 115 -12.48 -3.18 6.61
N PHE A 116 -13.06 -3.97 5.70
CA PHE A 116 -13.36 -3.52 4.35
C PHE A 116 -14.62 -4.18 3.79
N LYS A 117 -15.28 -3.44 2.92
CA LYS A 117 -16.05 -4.01 1.81
C LYS A 117 -15.18 -3.99 0.56
N LEU A 118 -15.43 -4.89 -0.39
CA LEU A 118 -14.69 -4.85 -1.64
C LEU A 118 -14.97 -3.52 -2.35
N THR A 119 -13.90 -2.75 -2.56
CA THR A 119 -13.96 -1.49 -3.28
C THR A 119 -13.44 -1.71 -4.69
N ILE A 120 -14.19 -1.23 -5.69
CA ILE A 120 -13.73 -1.24 -7.07
C ILE A 120 -12.89 0.00 -7.32
N TRP A 121 -11.62 -0.17 -7.65
CA TRP A 121 -10.71 0.92 -8.00
C TRP A 121 -10.68 1.14 -9.53
N PRO A 122 -10.26 2.33 -10.00
CA PRO A 122 -9.79 2.48 -11.38
C PRO A 122 -8.69 1.45 -11.67
N ASP A 123 -8.52 1.02 -12.93
CA ASP A 123 -7.34 0.21 -13.32
C ASP A 123 -6.08 1.03 -12.97
N HIS A 124 -5.29 0.57 -12.01
CA HIS A 124 -4.11 1.27 -11.52
C HIS A 124 -2.95 0.32 -11.29
N CYS A 125 -1.74 0.88 -11.31
CA CYS A 125 -0.48 0.19 -11.07
C CYS A 125 -0.33 -1.11 -11.87
N ILE A 126 -0.84 -1.09 -13.11
CA ILE A 126 -0.83 -2.26 -13.99
C ILE A 126 0.62 -2.62 -14.34
N ILE A 127 1.01 -3.86 -14.08
CA ILE A 127 2.39 -4.33 -14.22
C ILE A 127 2.95 -4.01 -15.61
N GLY A 128 4.11 -3.34 -15.63
CA GLY A 128 4.82 -2.98 -16.87
C GLY A 128 4.32 -1.70 -17.55
N THR A 129 3.31 -1.02 -16.99
CA THR A 129 2.87 0.30 -17.47
C THR A 129 3.65 1.44 -16.79
N HIS A 130 3.55 2.65 -17.34
CA HIS A 130 4.14 3.84 -16.72
C HIS A 130 3.59 4.08 -15.30
N GLY A 131 2.30 3.85 -15.10
CA GLY A 131 1.61 4.03 -13.82
C GLY A 131 2.16 3.17 -12.66
N ASN A 132 2.74 2.01 -12.98
CA ASN A 132 3.35 1.10 -12.01
C ASN A 132 4.76 1.52 -11.55
N ASN A 133 5.43 2.45 -12.25
CA ASN A 133 6.77 2.89 -11.88
C ASN A 133 6.76 3.90 -10.71
N VAL A 134 7.87 3.97 -9.98
CA VAL A 134 8.13 5.02 -8.97
C VAL A 134 8.12 6.39 -9.62
N VAL A 135 7.55 7.39 -8.94
CA VAL A 135 7.51 8.77 -9.42
C VAL A 135 8.91 9.37 -9.60
N ASP A 136 9.11 10.10 -10.70
CA ASP A 136 10.42 10.59 -11.14
C ASP A 136 11.20 11.33 -10.05
N ARG A 137 10.53 12.21 -9.29
CA ARG A 137 11.20 13.01 -8.24
C ARG A 137 11.83 12.11 -7.16
N LEU A 138 11.13 11.06 -6.74
CA LEU A 138 11.69 10.10 -5.79
C LEU A 138 12.74 9.21 -6.43
N GLN A 139 12.54 8.79 -7.68
CA GLN A 139 13.53 7.98 -8.40
C GLN A 139 14.91 8.67 -8.45
N VAL A 140 14.94 10.01 -8.62
CA VAL A 140 16.18 10.81 -8.56
C VAL A 140 16.83 10.73 -7.17
N ALA A 141 16.08 10.96 -6.10
CA ALA A 141 16.60 10.91 -4.73
C ALA A 141 17.08 9.50 -4.33
N LEU A 142 16.35 8.46 -4.76
CA LEU A 142 16.72 7.06 -4.57
C LEU A 142 18.05 6.71 -5.26
N ASN A 143 18.25 7.19 -6.49
CA ASN A 143 19.49 7.01 -7.23
C ASN A 143 20.66 7.76 -6.57
N ALA A 144 20.42 8.98 -6.08
CA ALA A 144 21.43 9.75 -5.34
C ALA A 144 21.85 9.03 -4.04
N TRP A 145 20.89 8.47 -3.30
CA TRP A 145 21.17 7.62 -2.14
C TRP A 145 21.97 6.38 -2.51
N SER A 146 21.57 5.65 -3.56
CA SER A 146 22.32 4.47 -4.01
C SER A 146 23.77 4.81 -4.36
N ALA A 147 23.99 5.89 -5.11
CA ALA A 147 25.33 6.36 -5.48
C ALA A 147 26.18 6.74 -4.26
N ALA A 148 25.60 7.46 -3.30
CA ALA A 148 26.28 7.83 -2.05
C ALA A 148 26.66 6.61 -1.17
N HIS A 149 26.02 5.45 -1.39
CA HIS A 149 26.26 4.21 -0.67
C HIS A 149 26.98 3.16 -1.51
N GLY A 150 27.82 3.59 -2.46
CA GLY A 150 28.65 2.68 -3.26
C GLY A 150 27.85 1.76 -4.18
N GLY A 151 26.69 2.22 -4.65
CA GLY A 151 25.80 1.45 -5.51
C GLY A 151 24.91 0.45 -4.75
N LYS A 152 24.70 0.65 -3.45
CA LYS A 152 23.76 -0.17 -2.68
C LYS A 152 22.36 -0.08 -3.30
N ALA A 153 21.73 -1.23 -3.55
CA ALA A 153 20.43 -1.29 -4.19
C ALA A 153 19.30 -0.84 -3.24
N VAL A 154 18.33 -0.10 -3.80
CA VAL A 154 17.01 0.07 -3.19
C VAL A 154 16.27 -1.26 -3.26
N LYS A 155 15.68 -1.69 -2.14
CA LYS A 155 14.98 -2.98 -2.06
C LYS A 155 13.53 -2.80 -2.45
N VAL A 156 13.11 -3.46 -3.53
CA VAL A 156 11.74 -3.37 -4.04
C VAL A 156 10.92 -4.57 -3.57
N VAL A 157 9.72 -4.31 -3.04
CA VAL A 157 8.76 -5.34 -2.61
C VAL A 157 7.45 -5.15 -3.37
N ARG A 158 7.05 -6.14 -4.17
CA ARG A 158 5.77 -6.09 -4.89
C ARG A 158 4.64 -6.68 -4.05
N LYS A 159 3.44 -6.16 -4.22
CA LYS A 159 2.18 -6.65 -3.63
C LYS A 159 1.04 -6.50 -4.64
N GLY A 160 -0.08 -7.19 -4.42
CA GLY A 160 -1.27 -7.09 -5.30
C GLY A 160 -1.24 -7.98 -6.56
N GLU A 161 -0.18 -8.77 -6.79
CA GLU A 161 -0.04 -9.57 -8.02
C GLU A 161 -1.05 -10.74 -8.16
N ASN A 162 -1.86 -11.00 -7.14
CA ASN A 162 -2.83 -12.09 -7.15
C ASN A 162 -4.22 -11.55 -7.49
N ASP A 163 -4.77 -11.96 -8.63
CA ASP A 163 -6.00 -11.38 -9.17
C ASP A 163 -7.27 -11.66 -8.37
N ILE A 164 -7.22 -12.51 -7.35
CA ILE A 164 -8.42 -12.90 -6.60
C ILE A 164 -8.42 -12.39 -5.16
N THR A 165 -7.43 -11.61 -4.73
CA THR A 165 -7.42 -11.02 -3.38
C THR A 165 -6.74 -9.66 -3.34
N GLU A 166 -7.33 -8.71 -2.63
CA GLU A 166 -6.74 -7.40 -2.39
C GLU A 166 -5.57 -7.49 -1.38
N MET A 167 -4.59 -6.61 -1.54
CA MET A 167 -3.39 -6.57 -0.70
C MET A 167 -2.90 -5.13 -0.50
N TYR A 168 -3.59 -4.37 0.36
CA TYR A 168 -3.15 -3.03 0.75
C TYR A 168 -1.86 -3.08 1.57
N SER A 169 -1.77 -4.01 2.52
CA SER A 169 -0.56 -4.23 3.30
C SER A 169 0.53 -4.88 2.45
N ALA A 170 1.75 -4.35 2.51
CA ALA A 170 2.91 -5.01 1.91
C ALA A 170 3.36 -6.28 2.64
N ILE A 171 2.67 -6.67 3.73
CA ILE A 171 3.01 -7.83 4.56
C ILE A 171 2.09 -9.01 4.29
N GLU A 172 0.79 -8.82 4.13
CA GLU A 172 -0.18 -9.92 3.98
C GLU A 172 -1.42 -9.44 3.20
N ALA A 173 -2.02 -10.32 2.39
CA ALA A 173 -3.26 -10.02 1.68
C ALA A 173 -4.47 -9.91 2.62
N GLU A 174 -5.49 -9.17 2.21
CA GLU A 174 -6.72 -9.02 2.98
C GLU A 174 -7.45 -10.34 3.15
N VAL A 175 -7.35 -11.27 2.20
CA VAL A 175 -7.70 -12.68 2.39
C VAL A 175 -6.60 -13.54 1.75
N PRO A 176 -5.66 -14.11 2.53
CA PRO A 176 -4.56 -14.90 1.97
C PRO A 176 -5.07 -16.12 1.19
N VAL A 177 -4.54 -16.31 -0.01
CA VAL A 177 -4.85 -17.42 -0.91
C VAL A 177 -3.86 -18.56 -0.64
N ALA A 178 -4.35 -19.69 -0.14
CA ALA A 178 -3.50 -20.80 0.32
C ALA A 178 -2.53 -21.33 -0.75
N ALA A 179 -2.93 -21.27 -2.03
CA ALA A 179 -2.11 -21.74 -3.15
C ALA A 179 -1.04 -20.72 -3.61
N ASP A 180 -1.08 -19.48 -3.13
CA ASP A 180 -0.15 -18.43 -3.55
C ASP A 180 0.62 -17.85 -2.34
N PRO A 181 1.90 -18.24 -2.16
CA PRO A 181 2.75 -17.74 -1.08
C PRO A 181 2.91 -16.22 -1.06
N ARG A 182 2.70 -15.52 -2.18
CA ARG A 182 2.83 -14.06 -2.27
C ARG A 182 1.73 -13.32 -1.51
N THR A 183 0.61 -14.00 -1.24
CA THR A 183 -0.53 -13.46 -0.48
C THR A 183 -0.44 -13.72 1.02
N GLN A 184 0.49 -14.59 1.43
CA GLN A 184 0.71 -14.96 2.84
C GLN A 184 1.61 -13.93 3.53
N THR A 185 1.74 -14.01 4.87
CA THR A 185 2.63 -13.14 5.63
C THR A 185 4.07 -13.17 5.08
N ASN A 186 4.55 -12.05 4.56
CA ASN A 186 5.92 -11.86 4.10
C ASN A 186 6.88 -11.67 5.30
N THR A 187 7.15 -12.78 5.98
CA THR A 187 7.98 -12.80 7.19
C THR A 187 9.42 -12.37 6.90
N GLN A 188 9.93 -12.66 5.70
CA GLN A 188 11.26 -12.23 5.28
C GLN A 188 11.36 -10.71 5.23
N PHE A 189 10.38 -10.05 4.59
CA PHE A 189 10.33 -8.60 4.53
C PHE A 189 10.24 -7.95 5.92
N VAL A 190 9.37 -8.45 6.79
CA VAL A 190 9.27 -7.98 8.18
C VAL A 190 10.61 -8.14 8.91
N ASN A 191 11.28 -9.29 8.77
CA ASN A 191 12.56 -9.52 9.41
C ASN A 191 13.66 -8.59 8.89
N ASP A 192 13.63 -8.24 7.61
CA ASP A 192 14.57 -7.27 7.04
C ASP A 192 14.33 -5.86 7.57
N LEU A 193 13.06 -5.43 7.70
CA LEU A 193 12.72 -4.15 8.33
C LEU A 193 13.17 -4.10 9.80
N LYS A 194 13.03 -5.22 10.52
CA LYS A 194 13.49 -5.37 11.91
C LYS A 194 15.01 -5.36 12.08
N ARG A 195 15.82 -5.33 11.03
CA ARG A 195 17.27 -5.12 11.20
C ARG A 195 17.58 -3.67 11.57
N SER A 196 16.68 -2.74 11.23
CA SER A 196 16.83 -1.34 11.57
C SER A 196 16.52 -1.08 13.03
N THR A 197 17.24 -0.12 13.64
CA THR A 197 16.91 0.41 14.98
C THR A 197 15.88 1.54 14.90
N ARG A 198 15.68 2.10 13.69
CA ARG A 198 14.69 3.14 13.43
C ARG A 198 14.17 3.02 12.01
N LEU A 199 12.88 2.71 11.85
CA LEU A 199 12.22 2.63 10.55
C LEU A 199 11.34 3.85 10.33
N ILE A 200 11.62 4.62 9.28
CA ILE A 200 10.82 5.78 8.87
C ILE A 200 9.92 5.36 7.71
N ILE A 201 8.63 5.61 7.83
CA ILE A 201 7.57 5.14 6.95
C ILE A 201 6.91 6.37 6.30
N GLY A 202 6.82 6.37 4.98
CA GLY A 202 6.13 7.39 4.18
C GLY A 202 5.55 6.79 2.90
N GLY A 203 4.85 7.59 2.09
CA GLY A 203 4.29 7.16 0.81
C GLY A 203 2.77 7.21 0.77
N GLN A 204 2.13 6.40 -0.08
CA GLN A 204 0.70 6.50 -0.37
C GLN A 204 -0.03 5.17 -0.22
N ALA A 205 -1.34 5.16 0.04
CA ALA A 205 -2.11 6.26 0.62
C ALA A 205 -2.15 6.13 2.16
N LEU A 206 -2.22 7.27 2.86
CA LEU A 206 -2.32 7.34 4.32
C LEU A 206 -3.54 6.59 4.88
N SER A 207 -4.65 6.55 4.14
CA SER A 207 -5.85 5.82 4.53
C SER A 207 -5.77 4.31 4.26
N HIS A 208 -4.92 3.87 3.31
CA HIS A 208 -4.86 2.49 2.82
C HIS A 208 -3.45 1.91 2.98
N CYS A 209 -2.65 1.76 1.93
CA CYS A 209 -1.43 0.95 1.97
C CYS A 209 -0.46 1.36 3.10
N VAL A 210 -0.30 2.66 3.39
CA VAL A 210 0.51 3.13 4.53
C VAL A 210 -0.10 2.67 5.86
N ASN A 211 -1.40 2.88 6.04
CA ASN A 211 -2.14 2.48 7.23
C ASN A 211 -2.02 0.98 7.50
N TYR A 212 -2.43 0.16 6.53
CA TYR A 212 -2.57 -1.27 6.71
C TYR A 212 -1.20 -1.96 6.78
N THR A 213 -0.19 -1.48 6.05
CA THR A 213 1.20 -1.95 6.21
C THR A 213 1.73 -1.60 7.59
N THR A 214 1.50 -0.39 8.11
CA THR A 214 2.02 0.02 9.43
C THR A 214 1.34 -0.76 10.55
N ARG A 215 0.03 -1.02 10.46
CA ARG A 215 -0.70 -1.85 11.42
C ARG A 215 -0.21 -3.29 11.44
N ASP A 216 0.00 -3.90 10.27
CA ASP A 216 0.59 -5.23 10.20
C ASP A 216 2.01 -5.23 10.71
N LEU A 217 2.77 -4.18 10.41
CA LEU A 217 4.13 -4.05 10.91
C LEU A 217 4.13 -4.02 12.43
N LEU A 218 3.24 -3.27 13.10
CA LEU A 218 3.07 -3.28 14.55
C LEU A 218 2.70 -4.67 15.08
N ARG A 219 1.73 -5.35 14.44
CA ARG A 219 1.31 -6.72 14.79
C ARG A 219 2.50 -7.67 14.80
N TYR A 220 3.36 -7.57 13.78
CA TYR A 220 4.53 -8.43 13.64
C TYR A 220 5.81 -7.83 14.21
N TRP A 221 5.82 -6.60 14.72
CA TRP A 221 7.01 -5.94 15.28
C TRP A 221 7.53 -6.71 16.52
N GLY A 222 6.63 -7.44 17.17
CA GLY A 222 6.93 -8.34 18.28
C GLY A 222 7.24 -7.54 19.55
N PRO A 223 8.19 -8.00 20.40
CA PRO A 223 8.51 -7.32 21.67
C PRO A 223 9.31 -6.03 21.48
N ARG A 224 9.57 -5.61 20.23
CA ARG A 224 10.29 -4.37 19.93
C ARG A 224 9.46 -3.14 20.27
N ASN A 225 10.13 -2.04 20.57
CA ASN A 225 9.45 -0.81 20.95
C ASN A 225 8.80 -0.16 19.71
N PRO A 226 7.48 0.07 19.71
CA PRO A 226 6.81 0.80 18.62
C PRO A 226 7.40 2.18 18.31
N SER A 227 8.08 2.83 19.27
CA SER A 227 8.74 4.12 19.05
C SER A 227 9.95 4.05 18.12
N GLU A 228 10.40 2.84 17.74
CA GLU A 228 11.39 2.66 16.67
C GLU A 228 10.78 2.91 15.29
N LEU A 229 9.45 2.88 15.16
CA LEU A 229 8.73 3.25 13.97
C LEU A 229 8.48 4.77 13.97
N THR A 230 8.69 5.42 12.84
CA THR A 230 8.35 6.82 12.59
C THR A 230 7.44 6.89 11.37
N LEU A 231 6.23 7.43 11.52
CA LEU A 231 5.34 7.76 10.41
C LEU A 231 5.52 9.24 10.01
N LEU A 232 5.76 9.48 8.72
CA LEU A 232 5.86 10.81 8.13
C LEU A 232 4.47 11.37 7.82
N ILE A 233 3.94 12.21 8.71
CA ILE A 233 2.56 12.72 8.60
C ILE A 233 2.38 13.79 7.51
N ASP A 234 3.47 14.38 7.02
CA ASP A 234 3.55 15.25 5.84
C ASP A 234 4.21 14.53 4.64
N GLY A 235 4.43 13.23 4.74
CA GLY A 235 4.92 12.38 3.66
C GLY A 235 3.87 11.38 3.17
N CYS A 236 2.61 11.54 3.58
CA CYS A 236 1.50 10.67 3.20
C CYS A 236 0.20 11.46 3.13
N SER A 237 -0.67 11.13 2.16
CA SER A 237 -1.99 11.74 2.01
C SER A 237 -3.09 10.68 1.87
N PRO A 238 -4.33 10.94 2.33
CA PRO A 238 -5.42 9.99 2.21
C PRO A 238 -6.02 9.97 0.80
N VAL A 239 -6.52 8.81 0.38
CA VAL A 239 -7.46 8.74 -0.75
C VAL A 239 -8.64 9.68 -0.50
N PRO A 240 -9.13 10.43 -1.51
CA PRO A 240 -10.27 11.33 -1.35
C PRO A 240 -11.50 10.65 -0.73
N GLY A 241 -12.07 11.27 0.32
CA GLY A 241 -13.24 10.74 1.02
C GLY A 241 -12.91 9.74 2.13
N CYS A 242 -11.62 9.45 2.36
CA CYS A 242 -11.14 8.56 3.43
C CYS A 242 -10.39 9.31 4.54
N ASP A 243 -10.69 10.61 4.72
CA ASP A 243 -10.05 11.47 5.72
C ASP A 243 -10.24 10.92 7.14
N ALA A 244 -11.45 10.44 7.45
CA ALA A 244 -11.76 9.85 8.76
C ALA A 244 -10.93 8.59 9.05
N ASP A 245 -10.67 7.75 8.04
CA ASP A 245 -9.85 6.55 8.20
C ASP A 245 -8.38 6.90 8.45
N ALA A 246 -7.88 7.94 7.78
CA ALA A 246 -6.52 8.45 8.00
C ALA A 246 -6.36 9.12 9.37
N GLU A 247 -7.35 9.91 9.82
CA GLU A 247 -7.35 10.49 11.17
C GLU A 247 -7.37 9.41 12.25
N LEU A 248 -8.23 8.39 12.09
CA LEU A 248 -8.26 7.24 12.99
C LEU A 248 -6.93 6.51 13.01
N PHE A 249 -6.32 6.27 11.84
CA PHE A 249 -5.00 5.67 11.75
C PHE A 249 -3.92 6.47 12.49
N ILE A 250 -3.84 7.78 12.28
CA ILE A 250 -2.88 8.65 12.98
C ILE A 250 -3.08 8.56 14.50
N ASN A 251 -4.33 8.60 14.96
CA ASN A 251 -4.64 8.51 16.39
C ASN A 251 -4.24 7.16 16.97
N ASP A 252 -4.49 6.06 16.26
CA ASP A 252 -4.08 4.73 16.67
C ASP A 252 -2.55 4.58 16.72
N MET A 253 -1.83 5.14 15.74
CA MET A 253 -0.37 5.13 15.73
C MET A 253 0.21 5.91 16.92
N ARG A 254 -0.39 7.06 17.24
CA ARG A 254 -0.03 7.84 18.44
C ARG A 254 -0.27 7.03 19.71
N ALA A 255 -1.44 6.39 19.83
CA ALA A 255 -1.78 5.56 20.98
C ALA A 255 -0.87 4.34 21.13
N ALA A 256 -0.40 3.79 20.01
CA ALA A 256 0.57 2.69 19.97
C ALA A 256 2.03 3.12 20.22
N ASN A 257 2.29 4.41 20.48
CA ASN A 257 3.63 4.98 20.68
C ASN A 257 4.54 4.96 19.43
N VAL A 258 3.97 4.89 18.23
CA VAL A 258 4.69 5.18 16.98
C VAL A 258 5.03 6.66 16.93
N GLN A 259 6.25 7.00 16.50
CA GLN A 259 6.65 8.40 16.37
C GLN A 259 5.95 9.04 15.17
N LEU A 260 5.29 10.18 15.38
CA LEU A 260 4.69 10.96 14.30
C LEU A 260 5.58 12.17 14.04
N LYS A 261 6.19 12.27 12.86
CA LYS A 261 7.13 13.34 12.54
C LYS A 261 6.84 13.97 11.19
N LEU A 262 7.24 15.23 11.06
CA LEU A 262 7.38 15.87 9.76
C LEU A 262 8.68 15.39 9.09
N THR A 263 8.73 15.47 7.77
CA THR A 263 9.93 15.17 6.97
C THR A 263 11.13 16.00 7.41
N THR A 264 10.92 17.24 7.83
CA THR A 264 11.96 18.16 8.36
C THR A 264 12.56 17.70 9.69
N ASP A 265 11.82 16.94 10.49
CA ASP A 265 12.24 16.47 11.82
C ASP A 265 12.56 14.97 11.86
N ALA A 266 12.41 14.30 10.72
CA ALA A 266 12.53 12.85 10.57
C ALA A 266 13.92 12.32 10.98
N PHE A 267 14.96 13.15 10.97
CA PHE A 267 16.31 12.76 11.44
C PHE A 267 16.77 13.54 12.69
N SER A 268 15.90 14.36 13.27
CA SER A 268 16.15 15.03 14.55
C SER A 268 16.01 14.01 15.70
N GLY A 269 16.94 14.08 16.65
CA GLY A 269 16.99 13.24 17.86
C GLY A 269 16.01 13.69 18.93
#